data_AF-A0A183HEZ0-F1
#
_entry.id   AF-A0A183HEZ0-F1
#
_cell.length_a   1.000
_cell.length_b   1.000
_cell.length_c   1.000
_cell.angle_alpha   90.00
_cell.angle_beta   90.00
_cell.angle_gamma   90.00
#
_symmetry.space_group_name_H-M   'P 1'
#
loop_
_entity.id
_entity.type
_entity.pdbx_description
1 polymer ?
#
loop_
_entity_poly.entity_id
_entity_poly.type
_entity_poly.pdbx_seq_one_letter_code
_entity_poly.pdbx_strand_id
1 'polypeptide(L)'
;MYIRLKPANFVIFAIIIFFLYLGYLIWGREEHFPDVVIDLHDLLSYVLLATELGGRAILDVNDEQKLKVFKKAETDVGKPELLTRADLLSNQLIINVLKRYPGLRVISEEKAEKLSVVDYEKYQPQQQELYTNVKAIVDLFPSRKYVLSKLAVWVDPLDATQEFTEGLLEYVSVMICISLNDIPIFGGIYRPFTGEK
;
A
#
# COMPACT_ATOMS: atom_id res chain seq x y z
N MET A 1 54.94 -25.06 -33.16
CA MET A 1 54.77 -24.81 -31.72
C MET A 1 53.57 -25.63 -31.25
N TYR A 2 53.81 -26.80 -30.62
CA TYR A 2 52.73 -27.68 -30.17
C TYR A 2 52.20 -27.20 -28.82
N ILE A 3 50.95 -26.73 -28.78
CA ILE A 3 50.28 -26.35 -27.54
C ILE A 3 49.95 -27.63 -26.78
N ARG A 4 50.70 -27.93 -25.71
CA ARG A 4 50.36 -29.00 -24.76
C ARG A 4 49.23 -28.53 -23.85
N LEU A 5 48.00 -28.84 -24.23
CA LEU A 5 46.82 -28.61 -23.40
C LEU A 5 46.90 -29.49 -22.16
N LYS A 6 46.93 -28.86 -20.98
CA LYS A 6 46.84 -29.57 -19.70
C LYS A 6 45.37 -29.91 -19.45
N PRO A 7 45.02 -31.16 -19.09
CA PRO A 7 43.64 -31.56 -18.84
C PRO A 7 42.97 -30.74 -17.71
N ALA A 8 43.75 -30.26 -16.74
CA ALA A 8 43.26 -29.35 -15.70
C ALA A 8 42.69 -28.03 -16.26
N ASN A 9 43.29 -27.46 -17.32
CA ASN A 9 42.81 -26.22 -17.92
C ASN A 9 41.48 -26.43 -18.65
N PHE A 10 41.25 -27.63 -19.20
CA PHE A 10 39.99 -27.99 -19.85
C PHE A 10 38.85 -28.12 -18.85
N VAL A 11 39.10 -28.72 -17.68
CA VAL A 11 38.12 -28.83 -16.60
C VAL A 11 37.70 -27.45 -16.10
N ILE A 12 38.66 -26.54 -15.87
CA ILE A 12 38.36 -25.16 -15.44
C ILE A 12 37.49 -24.44 -16.48
N PHE A 13 37.82 -24.59 -17.77
CA PHE A 13 37.03 -23.98 -18.85
C PHE A 13 35.60 -24.54 -18.92
N ALA A 14 35.43 -25.85 -18.75
CA ALA A 14 34.12 -26.48 -18.70
C ALA A 14 33.27 -25.99 -17.52
N ILE A 15 33.88 -25.80 -16.34
CA ILE A 15 33.20 -25.23 -15.16
C ILE A 15 32.75 -23.79 -15.43
N ILE A 16 33.60 -22.97 -16.04
CA ILE A 16 33.25 -21.58 -16.40
C ILE A 16 32.07 -21.56 -17.39
N ILE A 17 32.11 -22.39 -18.44
CA ILE A 17 30.98 -22.51 -19.38
C ILE A 17 29.71 -22.97 -18.67
N PHE A 18 29.82 -23.93 -17.75
CA PHE A 18 28.67 -24.40 -16.99
C PHE A 18 28.05 -23.27 -16.15
N PHE A 19 28.84 -22.45 -15.46
CA PHE A 19 28.33 -21.30 -14.71
C PHE A 19 27.79 -20.19 -15.59
N LEU A 20 28.39 -19.94 -16.77
CA LEU A 20 27.84 -19.00 -17.76
C LEU A 20 26.51 -19.49 -18.33
N TYR A 21 26.39 -20.79 -18.60
CA TYR A 21 25.15 -21.40 -19.05
C TYR A 21 24.08 -21.39 -17.95
N LEU A 22 24.46 -21.65 -16.69
CA LEU A 22 23.57 -21.53 -15.54
C LEU A 22 23.10 -20.08 -15.37
N GLY A 23 24.01 -19.11 -15.49
CA GLY A 23 23.69 -17.68 -15.46
C GLY A 23 22.76 -17.27 -16.61
N TYR A 24 22.99 -17.79 -17.83
CA TYR A 24 22.12 -17.58 -18.98
C TYR A 24 20.72 -18.18 -18.76
N LEU A 25 20.62 -19.39 -18.20
CA LEU A 25 19.34 -20.01 -17.88
C LEU A 25 18.58 -19.24 -16.80
N ILE A 26 19.27 -18.73 -15.78
CA ILE A 26 18.67 -17.92 -14.71
C ILE A 26 18.24 -16.55 -15.26
N TRP A 27 19.06 -15.92 -16.09
CA TRP A 27 18.75 -14.61 -16.69
C TRP A 27 17.67 -14.69 -17.77
N GLY A 28 17.62 -15.80 -18.51
CA GLY A 28 16.64 -16.05 -19.57
C GLY A 28 15.29 -16.53 -19.06
N ARG A 29 15.21 -16.97 -17.80
CA ARG A 29 13.93 -17.16 -17.13
C ARG A 29 13.61 -15.89 -16.35
N GLU A 30 12.79 -15.04 -16.96
CA GLU A 30 11.83 -14.29 -16.17
C GLU A 30 10.96 -15.33 -15.44
N GLU A 31 11.38 -15.82 -14.29
CA GLU A 31 10.54 -16.61 -13.40
C GLU A 31 9.43 -15.67 -12.93
N HIS A 32 8.36 -15.57 -13.72
CA HIS A 32 7.09 -15.00 -13.28
C HIS A 32 6.65 -15.90 -12.13
N PHE A 33 6.78 -15.41 -10.90
CA PHE A 33 6.24 -16.10 -9.73
C PHE A 33 4.83 -16.60 -10.07
N PRO A 34 4.46 -17.84 -9.69
CA PRO A 34 3.15 -18.38 -10.04
C PRO A 34 2.08 -17.37 -9.65
N ASP A 35 1.21 -17.05 -10.61
CA ASP A 35 0.15 -16.07 -10.45
C ASP A 35 -0.70 -16.42 -9.22
N VAL A 36 -0.52 -15.67 -8.13
CA VAL A 36 -1.25 -15.88 -6.89
C VAL A 36 -2.69 -15.49 -7.13
N VAL A 37 -3.60 -16.47 -7.05
CA VAL A 37 -5.04 -16.22 -7.14
C VAL A 37 -5.57 -15.93 -5.75
N ILE A 38 -6.28 -14.83 -5.61
CA ILE A 38 -6.80 -14.34 -4.34
C ILE A 38 -8.32 -14.19 -4.39
N ASP A 39 -8.97 -14.28 -3.24
CA ASP A 39 -10.38 -13.91 -3.11
C ASP A 39 -10.50 -12.39 -2.88
N LEU A 40 -11.45 -11.77 -3.57
CA LEU A 40 -11.79 -10.36 -3.38
C LEU A 40 -12.19 -10.08 -1.93
N HIS A 41 -12.90 -11.00 -1.26
CA HIS A 41 -13.31 -10.84 0.14
C HIS A 41 -12.13 -10.64 1.08
N ASP A 42 -11.06 -11.41 0.88
CA ASP A 42 -9.85 -11.26 1.67
C ASP A 42 -9.29 -9.84 1.49
N LEU A 43 -9.09 -9.41 0.24
CA LEU A 43 -8.55 -8.08 -0.06
C LEU A 43 -9.45 -6.94 0.46
N LEU A 44 -10.77 -7.06 0.31
CA LEU A 44 -11.74 -6.08 0.81
C LEU A 44 -11.66 -5.93 2.33
N SER A 45 -11.43 -7.03 3.05
CA SER A 45 -11.27 -7.00 4.50
C SER A 45 -10.07 -6.14 4.93
N TYR A 46 -8.95 -6.23 4.22
CA TYR A 46 -7.79 -5.37 4.47
C TYR A 46 -8.03 -3.92 4.05
N VAL A 47 -8.67 -3.70 2.90
CA VAL A 47 -8.95 -2.35 2.37
C VAL A 47 -9.89 -1.58 3.29
N LEU A 48 -11.02 -2.17 3.68
CA LEU A 48 -11.98 -1.52 4.58
C LEU A 48 -11.38 -1.25 5.97
N LEU A 49 -10.63 -2.21 6.52
CA LEU A 49 -9.90 -2.01 7.77
C LEU A 49 -8.89 -0.87 7.65
N ALA A 50 -8.16 -0.80 6.54
CA ALA A 50 -7.19 0.27 6.29
C ALA A 50 -7.88 1.64 6.20
N THR A 51 -8.99 1.75 5.46
CA THR A 51 -9.78 2.98 5.33
C THR A 51 -10.27 3.46 6.70
N GLU A 52 -10.85 2.58 7.52
CA GLU A 52 -11.38 2.97 8.83
C GLU A 52 -10.27 3.39 9.81
N LEU A 53 -9.12 2.71 9.79
CA LEU A 53 -7.97 3.10 10.61
C LEU A 53 -7.36 4.44 10.18
N GLY A 54 -7.25 4.68 8.87
CA GLY A 54 -6.80 5.96 8.35
C GLY A 54 -7.69 7.10 8.82
N GLY A 55 -9.00 6.91 8.73
CA GLY A 55 -9.98 7.87 9.22
C GLY A 55 -9.92 8.13 10.72
N ARG A 56 -9.73 7.09 11.53
CA ARG A 56 -9.52 7.23 12.98
C ARG A 56 -8.25 8.00 13.33
N ALA A 57 -7.17 7.79 12.58
CA ALA A 57 -5.95 8.58 12.77
C ALA A 57 -6.18 10.08 12.55
N ILE A 58 -7.02 10.44 11.57
CA ILE A 58 -7.38 11.84 11.32
C ILE A 58 -8.15 12.42 12.51
N LEU A 59 -9.13 11.67 13.04
CA LEU A 59 -9.87 12.06 14.24
C LEU A 59 -8.95 12.26 15.44
N ASP A 60 -8.07 11.30 15.72
CA ASP A 60 -7.13 11.36 16.84
C ASP A 60 -6.20 12.58 16.75
N VAL A 61 -5.67 12.90 15.56
CA VAL A 61 -4.79 14.07 15.36
C VAL A 61 -5.56 15.38 15.55
N ASN A 62 -6.81 15.44 15.08
CA ASN A 62 -7.69 16.58 15.28
C ASN A 62 -8.03 16.80 16.76
N ASP A 63 -8.41 15.73 17.48
CA ASP A 63 -8.77 15.77 18.90
C ASP A 63 -7.57 16.13 19.80
N GLU A 64 -6.37 15.66 19.44
CA GLU A 64 -5.14 16.01 20.14
C GLU A 64 -4.72 17.49 19.90
N GLN A 65 -5.39 18.23 19.01
CA GLN A 65 -5.04 19.58 18.56
C GLN A 65 -3.58 19.71 18.08
N LYS A 66 -2.99 18.59 17.64
CA LYS A 66 -1.58 18.52 17.20
C LYS A 66 -1.48 18.67 15.68
N LEU A 67 -2.16 19.67 15.13
CA LEU A 67 -2.03 20.05 13.72
C LEU A 67 -0.63 20.63 13.49
N LYS A 68 0.31 19.78 13.09
CA LYS A 68 1.60 20.19 12.53
C LYS A 68 1.46 20.19 11.02
N VAL A 69 1.58 21.38 10.42
CA VAL A 69 1.52 21.60 8.97
C VAL A 69 2.95 21.69 8.42
N PHE A 70 3.21 20.90 7.41
CA PHE A 70 4.43 20.87 6.59
C PHE A 70 4.09 21.35 5.18
N LYS A 71 5.08 21.84 4.43
CA LYS A 71 4.95 22.19 3.01
C LYS A 71 5.64 21.11 2.18
N LYS A 72 4.91 20.49 1.24
CA LYS A 72 5.37 19.36 0.41
C LYS A 72 6.06 19.83 -0.87
N ALA A 73 5.41 20.71 -1.64
CA ALA A 73 5.94 21.31 -2.85
C ALA A 73 5.20 22.62 -3.21
N GLU A 74 5.75 23.40 -4.15
CA GLU A 74 4.97 24.42 -4.86
C GLU A 74 4.22 23.73 -6.00
N THR A 75 2.89 23.88 -6.02
CA THR A 75 2.07 23.41 -7.16
C THR A 75 2.35 24.28 -8.39
N ASP A 76 2.07 23.76 -9.59
CA ASP A 76 2.17 24.51 -10.87
C ASP A 76 1.30 25.79 -10.89
N VAL A 77 0.42 25.96 -9.88
CA VAL A 77 -0.48 27.10 -9.68
C VAL A 77 0.05 28.09 -8.62
N GLY A 78 1.28 27.89 -8.13
CA GLY A 78 1.94 28.79 -7.18
C GLY A 78 1.39 28.74 -5.74
N LYS A 79 0.59 27.72 -5.39
CA LYS A 79 0.13 27.46 -4.02
C LYS A 79 0.98 26.37 -3.37
N PRO A 80 1.38 26.52 -2.10
CA PRO A 80 2.10 25.46 -1.38
C PRO A 80 1.15 24.28 -1.14
N GLU A 81 1.54 23.10 -1.60
CA GLU A 81 0.90 21.83 -1.21
C GLU A 81 1.16 21.59 0.27
N LEU A 82 0.09 21.51 1.05
CA LEU A 82 0.15 21.32 2.50
C LEU A 82 0.16 19.82 2.80
N LEU A 83 0.95 19.45 3.80
CA LEU A 83 1.00 18.09 4.32
C LEU A 83 0.88 18.18 5.83
N THR A 84 -0.05 17.45 6.45
CA THR A 84 -0.19 17.48 7.90
C THR A 84 0.30 16.18 8.55
N ARG A 85 0.47 16.22 9.87
CA ARG A 85 0.67 15.00 10.67
C ARG A 85 -0.46 13.99 10.46
N ALA A 86 -1.69 14.43 10.16
CA ALA A 86 -2.81 13.54 9.91
C ALA A 86 -2.65 12.75 8.61
N ASP A 87 -2.21 13.39 7.52
CA ASP A 87 -1.90 12.74 6.24
C ASP A 87 -0.82 11.65 6.44
N LEU A 88 0.27 12.00 7.14
CA LEU A 88 1.37 11.08 7.40
C LEU A 88 0.93 9.87 8.25
N LEU A 89 0.18 10.11 9.33
CA LEU A 89 -0.30 9.06 10.22
C LEU A 89 -1.34 8.16 9.54
N SER A 90 -2.30 8.76 8.83
CA SER A 90 -3.33 8.05 8.06
C SER A 90 -2.68 7.16 7.00
N ASN A 91 -1.78 7.73 6.18
CA ASN A 91 -1.05 7.00 5.15
C ASN A 91 -0.30 5.82 5.74
N GLN A 92 0.42 6.03 6.84
CA GLN A 92 1.19 4.96 7.42
C GLN A 92 0.34 3.82 7.96
N LEU A 93 -0.77 4.10 8.65
CA LEU A 93 -1.66 3.05 9.13
C LEU A 93 -2.24 2.26 7.95
N ILE A 94 -2.70 2.94 6.91
CA ILE A 94 -3.23 2.32 5.69
C ILE A 94 -2.17 1.41 5.06
N ILE A 95 -0.99 1.95 4.79
CA ILE A 95 0.11 1.21 4.16
C ILE A 95 0.56 0.03 5.02
N ASN A 96 0.60 0.17 6.35
CA ASN A 96 0.97 -0.93 7.23
C ASN A 96 -0.04 -2.08 7.20
N VAL A 97 -1.34 -1.78 7.10
CA VAL A 97 -2.39 -2.80 6.95
C VAL A 97 -2.27 -3.47 5.59
N LEU A 98 -2.18 -2.70 4.50
CA LEU A 98 -2.12 -3.22 3.14
C LEU A 98 -0.84 -4.01 2.88
N LYS A 99 0.30 -3.64 3.48
CA LYS A 99 1.57 -4.38 3.39
C LYS A 99 1.55 -5.75 4.06
N ARG A 100 0.57 -6.02 4.93
CA ARG A 100 0.34 -7.38 5.45
C ARG A 100 -0.11 -8.34 4.35
N TYR A 101 -0.54 -7.82 3.20
CA TYR A 101 -0.89 -8.58 2.01
C TYR A 101 0.32 -8.65 1.05
N PRO A 102 1.13 -9.73 1.10
CA PRO A 102 2.37 -9.79 0.34
C PRO A 102 2.11 -9.79 -1.18
N GLY A 103 2.87 -8.99 -1.92
CA GLY A 103 2.78 -8.91 -3.39
C GLY A 103 1.68 -7.97 -3.92
N LEU A 104 0.87 -7.35 -3.04
CA LEU A 104 -0.11 -6.34 -3.46
C LEU A 104 0.59 -5.06 -3.94
N ARG A 105 0.26 -4.61 -5.16
CA ARG A 105 0.70 -3.30 -5.67
C ARG A 105 -0.12 -2.21 -4.98
N VAL A 106 0.52 -1.41 -4.12
CA VAL A 106 -0.10 -0.28 -3.43
C VAL A 106 0.54 1.02 -3.91
N ILE A 107 -0.28 1.97 -4.33
CA ILE A 107 0.10 3.28 -4.84
C ILE A 107 -0.57 4.30 -3.93
N SER A 108 0.21 5.06 -3.18
CA SER A 108 -0.30 6.12 -2.31
C SER A 108 0.23 7.47 -2.78
N GLU A 109 -0.59 8.51 -2.61
CA GLU A 109 -0.16 9.89 -2.80
C GLU A 109 1.06 10.23 -1.95
N GLU A 110 1.04 9.80 -0.68
CA GLU A 110 2.05 10.14 0.29
C GLU A 110 3.25 9.20 0.25
N LYS A 111 4.43 9.77 -0.07
CA LYS A 111 5.68 9.03 -0.19
C LYS A 111 6.22 8.72 1.20
N ALA A 112 6.46 7.43 1.44
CA ALA A 112 6.69 6.83 2.75
C ALA A 112 7.72 7.57 3.64
N GLU A 113 7.23 8.27 4.65
CA GLU A 113 7.98 8.53 5.88
C GLU A 113 7.63 7.46 6.93
N LYS A 114 8.64 6.99 7.66
CA LYS A 114 8.47 5.96 8.70
C LYS A 114 8.17 6.63 10.04
N LEU A 115 6.98 6.44 10.61
CA LEU A 115 6.72 6.67 12.03
C LEU A 115 7.49 5.64 12.86
N SER A 116 7.69 6.03 14.11
CA SER A 116 8.12 5.15 15.18
C SER A 116 7.13 4.00 15.38
N VAL A 117 7.62 2.82 15.77
CA VAL A 117 6.80 1.62 16.08
C VAL A 117 5.70 1.92 17.11
N VAL A 118 5.92 2.91 17.97
CA VAL A 118 5.07 3.32 19.09
C VAL A 118 3.71 3.85 18.64
N ASP A 119 3.64 4.61 17.55
CA ASP A 119 2.38 5.21 17.08
C ASP A 119 1.40 4.16 16.52
N TYR A 120 1.91 3.01 16.06
CA TYR A 120 1.09 1.92 15.50
C TYR A 120 0.53 0.99 16.58
N GLU A 121 1.28 0.73 17.66
CA GLU A 121 0.82 -0.12 18.76
C GLU A 121 -0.44 0.43 19.44
N LYS A 122 -0.62 1.77 19.45
CA LYS A 122 -1.84 2.44 19.93
C LYS A 122 -3.12 1.88 19.29
N TYR A 123 -3.07 1.51 18.01
CA TYR A 123 -4.25 1.12 17.25
C TYR A 123 -4.53 -0.39 17.27
N GLN A 124 -3.59 -1.23 17.69
CA GLN A 124 -3.76 -2.69 17.72
C GLN A 124 -5.03 -3.21 18.41
N PRO A 125 -5.41 -2.75 19.62
CA PRO A 125 -6.61 -3.28 20.29
C PRO A 125 -7.90 -2.96 19.51
N GLN A 126 -7.94 -1.82 18.81
CA GLN A 126 -9.09 -1.39 18.02
C GLN A 126 -9.22 -2.21 16.72
N GLN A 127 -8.11 -2.72 16.17
CA GLN A 127 -8.13 -3.49 14.92
C GLN A 127 -8.98 -4.75 15.02
N GLN A 128 -8.99 -5.42 16.17
CA GLN A 128 -9.73 -6.67 16.35
C GLN A 128 -11.25 -6.46 16.29
N GLU A 129 -11.72 -5.39 16.95
CA GLU A 129 -13.12 -5.00 16.94
C GLU A 129 -13.55 -4.58 15.52
N LEU A 130 -12.74 -3.73 14.89
CA LEU A 130 -12.95 -3.28 13.52
C LEU A 130 -13.03 -4.40 12.51
N TYR A 131 -12.12 -5.37 12.61
CA TYR A 131 -12.07 -6.49 11.70
C TYR A 131 -13.37 -7.31 11.71
N THR A 132 -14.02 -7.42 12.87
CA THR A 132 -15.30 -8.13 12.99
C THR A 132 -16.42 -7.39 12.25
N ASN A 133 -16.49 -6.05 12.39
CA ASN A 133 -17.47 -5.22 11.69
C ASN A 133 -17.24 -5.22 10.18
N VAL A 134 -15.97 -5.09 9.76
CA VAL A 134 -15.58 -5.13 8.37
C VAL A 134 -16.00 -6.44 7.71
N LYS A 135 -15.80 -7.57 8.38
CA LYS A 135 -16.17 -8.88 7.82
C LYS A 135 -17.66 -8.98 7.49
N ALA A 136 -18.53 -8.45 8.35
CA ALA A 136 -19.97 -8.42 8.09
C ALA A 136 -20.33 -7.58 6.86
N ILE A 137 -19.58 -6.50 6.59
CA ILE A 137 -19.76 -5.67 5.39
C ILE A 137 -19.23 -6.39 4.14
N VAL A 138 -18.09 -7.06 4.24
CA VAL A 138 -17.48 -7.82 3.13
C VAL A 138 -18.42 -8.92 2.63
N ASP A 139 -19.14 -9.58 3.52
CA ASP A 139 -20.12 -10.63 3.19
C ASP A 139 -21.28 -10.11 2.31
N LEU A 140 -21.49 -8.79 2.22
CA LEU A 140 -22.48 -8.18 1.33
C LEU A 140 -22.03 -8.15 -0.15
N PHE A 141 -20.74 -8.34 -0.42
CA PHE A 141 -20.18 -8.32 -1.76
C PHE A 141 -20.08 -9.74 -2.35
N PRO A 142 -20.16 -9.91 -3.68
CA PRO A 142 -19.93 -11.21 -4.29
C PRO A 142 -18.45 -11.61 -4.17
N SER A 143 -18.18 -12.81 -3.65
CA SER A 143 -16.85 -13.41 -3.70
C SER A 143 -16.46 -13.67 -5.15
N ARG A 144 -15.27 -13.21 -5.53
CA ARG A 144 -14.69 -13.37 -6.87
C ARG A 144 -13.20 -13.57 -6.72
N LYS A 145 -12.65 -14.42 -7.58
CA LYS A 145 -11.21 -14.69 -7.60
C LYS A 145 -10.52 -13.86 -8.66
N TYR A 146 -9.41 -13.25 -8.29
CA TYR A 146 -8.59 -12.45 -9.19
C TYR A 146 -7.12 -12.84 -9.06
N VAL A 147 -6.36 -12.59 -10.12
CA VAL A 147 -4.91 -12.74 -10.11
C VAL A 147 -4.30 -11.50 -9.45
N LEU A 148 -3.49 -11.69 -8.41
CA LEU A 148 -2.91 -10.60 -7.62
C LEU A 148 -2.07 -9.62 -8.46
N SER A 149 -1.31 -10.13 -9.43
CA SER A 149 -0.46 -9.31 -10.32
C SER A 149 -1.26 -8.32 -11.17
N LYS A 150 -2.56 -8.58 -11.38
CA LYS A 150 -3.48 -7.70 -12.12
C LYS A 150 -4.17 -6.67 -11.25
N LEU A 151 -4.04 -6.77 -9.93
CA LEU A 151 -4.68 -5.89 -8.98
C LEU A 151 -3.75 -4.77 -8.55
N ALA A 152 -4.33 -3.60 -8.26
CA ALA A 152 -3.63 -2.52 -7.60
C ALA A 152 -4.56 -1.72 -6.70
N VAL A 153 -4.01 -1.27 -5.58
CA VAL A 153 -4.73 -0.43 -4.62
C VAL A 153 -4.16 0.99 -4.66
N TRP A 154 -5.03 1.94 -4.94
CA TRP A 154 -4.76 3.36 -4.96
C TRP A 154 -5.26 3.97 -3.65
N VAL A 155 -4.43 4.78 -3.01
CA VAL A 155 -4.68 5.33 -1.68
C VAL A 155 -4.51 6.84 -1.73
N ASP A 156 -5.54 7.53 -1.30
CA ASP A 156 -5.50 8.91 -0.85
C ASP A 156 -5.78 8.90 0.67
N PRO A 157 -4.74 9.12 1.50
CA PRO A 157 -4.84 8.97 2.93
C PRO A 157 -5.63 10.09 3.61
N LEU A 158 -5.75 11.25 2.98
CA LEU A 158 -6.50 12.41 3.49
C LEU A 158 -6.75 13.34 2.30
N ASP A 159 -7.96 13.28 1.76
CA ASP A 159 -8.45 14.24 0.77
C ASP A 159 -8.93 15.52 1.48
N ALA A 160 -8.84 16.65 0.77
CA ALA A 160 -9.14 17.98 1.28
C ALA A 160 -8.21 18.43 2.42
N THR A 161 -6.89 18.23 2.27
CA THR A 161 -5.86 18.65 3.25
C THR A 161 -5.92 20.15 3.56
N GLN A 162 -6.20 21.00 2.57
CA GLN A 162 -6.33 22.44 2.79
C GLN A 162 -7.52 22.75 3.70
N GLU A 163 -8.69 22.23 3.36
CA GLU A 163 -9.93 22.35 4.13
C GLU A 163 -9.75 21.85 5.55
N PHE A 164 -9.04 20.73 5.74
CA PHE A 164 -8.67 20.22 7.06
C PHE A 164 -7.87 21.23 7.89
N THR A 165 -6.88 21.90 7.28
CA THR A 165 -6.11 22.96 7.98
C THR A 165 -6.92 24.22 8.27
N GLU A 166 -7.98 24.47 7.50
CA GLU A 166 -8.92 25.60 7.69
C GLU A 166 -10.08 25.26 8.64
N GLY A 167 -10.17 24.01 9.12
CA GLY A 167 -11.23 23.56 10.02
C GLY A 167 -12.55 23.22 9.32
N LEU A 168 -12.56 23.11 7.99
CA LEU A 168 -13.71 22.68 7.18
C LEU A 168 -13.76 21.15 7.11
N LEU A 169 -14.03 20.55 8.27
CA LEU A 169 -13.89 19.10 8.51
C LEU A 169 -14.85 18.25 7.67
N GLU A 170 -15.96 18.80 7.20
CA GLU A 170 -16.97 18.09 6.42
C GLU A 170 -16.46 17.62 5.03
N TYR A 171 -15.40 18.22 4.50
CA TYR A 171 -14.82 17.85 3.21
C TYR A 171 -13.77 16.75 3.33
N VAL A 172 -13.30 16.47 4.54
CA VAL A 172 -12.20 15.54 4.75
C VAL A 172 -12.66 14.11 4.53
N SER A 173 -11.91 13.37 3.72
CA SER A 173 -12.19 11.96 3.45
C SER A 173 -10.92 11.13 3.31
N VAL A 174 -11.05 9.83 3.51
CA VAL A 174 -10.03 8.83 3.18
C VAL A 174 -10.55 8.01 2.03
N MET A 175 -9.79 7.92 0.94
CA MET A 175 -10.20 7.20 -0.26
C MET A 175 -9.25 6.07 -0.59
N ILE A 176 -9.80 4.87 -0.79
CA ILE A 176 -9.04 3.72 -1.28
C ILE A 176 -9.78 3.11 -2.47
N CYS A 177 -9.08 2.84 -3.56
CA CYS A 177 -9.63 2.26 -4.78
C CYS A 177 -8.87 0.99 -5.16
N ILE A 178 -9.58 -0.08 -5.49
CA ILE A 178 -9.02 -1.29 -6.08
C ILE A 178 -9.26 -1.24 -7.59
N SER A 179 -8.20 -1.46 -8.36
CA SER A 179 -8.22 -1.57 -9.81
C SER A 179 -7.79 -2.95 -10.28
N LEU A 180 -8.38 -3.41 -11.38
CA LEU A 180 -8.04 -4.64 -12.10
C LEU A 180 -7.63 -4.27 -13.52
N ASN A 181 -6.37 -4.53 -13.89
CA ASN A 181 -5.78 -4.07 -15.16
C ASN A 181 -6.07 -2.58 -15.40
N ASP A 182 -5.82 -1.76 -14.38
CA ASP A 182 -6.00 -0.30 -14.39
C ASP A 182 -7.47 0.18 -14.55
N ILE A 183 -8.45 -0.73 -14.47
CA ILE A 183 -9.88 -0.40 -14.42
C ILE A 183 -10.36 -0.45 -12.96
N PRO A 184 -10.95 0.61 -12.39
CA PRO A 184 -11.45 0.60 -11.02
C PRO A 184 -12.62 -0.40 -10.89
N ILE A 185 -12.56 -1.26 -9.86
CA ILE A 185 -13.56 -2.30 -9.58
C ILE A 185 -14.20 -2.17 -8.20
N PHE A 186 -13.56 -1.44 -7.28
CA PHE A 186 -14.07 -1.19 -5.94
C PHE A 186 -13.50 0.13 -5.39
N GLY A 187 -14.28 0.84 -4.59
CA GLY A 187 -13.83 2.03 -3.86
C GLY A 187 -14.41 2.06 -2.45
N GLY A 188 -13.57 2.41 -1.48
CA GLY A 188 -13.96 2.73 -0.11
C GLY A 188 -13.71 4.21 0.16
N ILE A 189 -14.73 4.91 0.67
CA ILE A 189 -14.64 6.30 1.08
C ILE A 189 -15.07 6.35 2.54
N TYR A 190 -14.25 6.94 3.39
CA TYR A 190 -14.60 7.19 4.79
C TYR A 190 -14.50 8.68 5.09
N ARG A 191 -15.58 9.24 5.66
CA ARG A 191 -15.67 10.65 6.02
C ARG A 191 -15.67 10.77 7.54
N PRO A 192 -14.52 11.06 8.17
CA PRO A 192 -14.37 10.91 9.61
C PRO A 192 -15.34 11.78 10.45
N PHE A 193 -15.72 12.94 9.92
CA PHE A 193 -16.44 13.97 10.66
C PHE A 193 -17.96 14.03 10.38
N THR A 194 -18.48 13.22 9.46
CA THR A 194 -19.91 13.24 9.10
C THR A 194 -20.75 12.23 9.88
N GLY A 195 -20.12 11.32 10.63
CA GLY A 195 -20.81 10.26 11.39
C GLY A 195 -21.40 9.15 10.51
N GLU A 196 -21.07 9.14 9.22
CA GLU A 196 -21.42 8.09 8.27
C GLU A 196 -20.55 6.84 8.57
N LYS A 197 -21.19 5.67 8.66
CA LYS A 197 -20.54 4.36 8.87
C LYS A 197 -21.01 3.37 7.82
#